data_AF-A0A662UU70-F1
#
_entry.id   AF-A0A662UU70-F1
#
_cell.length_a   1.000
_cell.length_b   1.000
_cell.length_c   1.000
_cell.angle_alpha   90.00
_cell.angle_beta   90.00
_cell.angle_gamma   90.00
#
_symmetry.space_group_name_H-M   'P 1'
#
loop_
_entity.id
_entity.type
_entity.pdbx_description
1 polymer ?
#
loop_
_entity_poly.entity_id
_entity_poly.type
_entity_poly.pdbx_seq_one_letter_code
_entity_poly.pdbx_strand_id
1 'polypeptide(L)'
;MSTETLYVVLGLFAALYIAWNLGANDAANPTNAAVGSGAIKLRDAILLFSLFAAIGAIVQGYMVMKTIGKGVVRDIDAMGALVASIAAGLWITLATWKGIPVSTTHSTVGAVLGIGFAYT
;
A
#
# COMPACT_ATOMS: atom_id res chain seq x y z
N MET A 1 -13.36 19.87 16.53
CA MET A 1 -13.19 18.71 15.63
C MET A 1 -13.24 17.46 16.50
N SER A 2 -14.04 16.45 16.16
CA SER A 2 -14.04 15.20 16.95
C SER A 2 -12.73 14.45 16.73
N THR A 3 -12.30 13.68 17.73
CA THR A 3 -11.08 12.87 17.68
C THR A 3 -11.11 11.88 16.50
N GLU A 4 -12.29 11.35 16.19
CA GLU A 4 -12.49 10.45 15.06
C GLU A 4 -12.24 11.15 13.71
N THR A 5 -12.77 12.37 13.53
CA THR A 5 -12.49 13.15 12.31
C THR A 5 -11.00 13.47 12.17
N LEU A 6 -10.29 13.70 13.29
CA LEU A 6 -8.84 13.89 13.27
C LEU A 6 -8.11 12.64 12.73
N TYR A 7 -8.47 11.45 13.23
CA TYR A 7 -7.85 10.20 12.76
C TYR A 7 -8.15 9.91 11.30
N VAL A 8 -9.36 10.23 10.82
CA VAL A 8 -9.69 10.09 9.39
C VAL A 8 -8.84 11.03 8.53
N VAL A 9 -8.70 12.30 8.93
CA VAL A 9 -7.87 13.27 8.21
C VAL A 9 -6.41 12.81 8.15
N LEU A 10 -5.84 12.38 9.28
CA LEU A 10 -4.50 11.80 9.32
C LEU A 10 -4.42 10.51 8.50
N GLY A 11 -5.47 9.70 8.50
CA GLY A 11 -5.60 8.47 7.72
C GLY A 11 -5.52 8.73 6.22
N LEU A 12 -6.08 9.84 5.73
CA LEU A 12 -5.94 10.23 4.32
C LEU A 12 -4.49 10.54 3.96
N PHE A 13 -3.74 11.23 4.83
CA PHE A 13 -2.31 11.45 4.61
C PHE A 13 -1.52 10.14 4.65
N ALA A 14 -1.84 9.24 5.57
CA ALA A 14 -1.24 7.92 5.63
C ALA A 14 -1.57 7.06 4.39
N ALA A 15 -2.77 7.19 3.84
CA ALA A 15 -3.19 6.52 2.61
C ALA A 15 -2.40 7.03 1.39
N LEU A 16 -2.15 8.34 1.29
CA LEU A 16 -1.28 8.89 0.25
C LEU A 16 0.16 8.39 0.40
N TYR A 17 0.66 8.34 1.63
CA TYR A 17 1.99 7.83 1.93
C TYR A 17 2.15 6.35 1.52
N ILE A 18 1.21 5.48 1.92
CA ILE A 18 1.29 4.06 1.56
C ILE A 18 1.11 3.84 0.05
N ALA A 19 0.26 4.62 -0.62
CA ALA A 19 0.09 4.55 -2.07
C ALA A 19 1.39 4.86 -2.83
N TRP A 20 2.13 5.89 -2.38
CA TRP A 20 3.44 6.21 -2.95
C TRP A 20 4.45 5.08 -2.74
N ASN A 21 4.51 4.52 -1.52
CA ASN A 21 5.41 3.41 -1.20
C ASN A 21 5.09 2.12 -1.97
N LEU A 22 3.80 1.80 -2.15
CA LEU A 22 3.37 0.68 -3.00
C LEU A 22 3.88 0.86 -4.42
N GLY A 23 3.67 2.03 -5.02
CA GLY A 23 4.15 2.32 -6.37
C GLY A 23 5.67 2.16 -6.48
N ALA A 24 6.43 2.67 -5.50
CA ALA A 24 7.88 2.60 -5.50
C ALA A 24 8.42 1.16 -5.38
N ASN A 25 7.79 0.32 -4.54
CA ASN A 25 8.19 -1.09 -4.38
C ASN A 25 7.73 -1.94 -5.58
N ASP A 26 6.48 -1.80 -5.98
CA ASP A 26 5.83 -2.73 -6.93
C ASP A 26 6.17 -2.41 -8.39
N ALA A 27 6.59 -1.19 -8.72
CA ALA A 27 6.98 -0.82 -10.09
C ALA A 27 8.10 -1.70 -10.63
N ALA A 28 9.00 -2.19 -9.78
CA ALA A 28 10.11 -3.04 -10.19
C ALA A 28 9.64 -4.40 -10.76
N ASN A 29 8.52 -4.94 -10.27
CA ASN A 29 8.06 -6.28 -10.64
C ASN A 29 7.68 -6.43 -12.13
N PRO A 30 6.81 -5.58 -12.71
CA PRO A 30 6.45 -5.70 -14.12
C PRO A 30 7.45 -5.03 -15.07
N THR A 31 8.31 -4.14 -14.58
CA THR A 31 9.20 -3.34 -15.45
C THR A 31 10.61 -3.92 -15.60
N ASN A 32 11.09 -4.74 -14.66
CA ASN A 32 12.48 -5.20 -14.63
C ASN A 32 12.91 -5.96 -15.91
N ALA A 33 12.09 -6.86 -16.43
CA ALA A 33 12.43 -7.68 -17.59
C ALA A 33 12.41 -6.86 -18.88
N ALA A 34 11.42 -5.98 -19.04
CA ALA A 34 11.27 -5.14 -20.22
C ALA A 34 12.37 -4.06 -20.30
N VAL A 35 12.75 -3.48 -19.15
CA VAL A 35 13.88 -2.54 -19.08
C VAL A 35 15.22 -3.28 -19.15
N GLY A 36 15.36 -4.41 -18.47
CA GLY A 36 16.60 -5.20 -18.41
C GLY A 36 16.99 -5.86 -19.74
N SER A 37 16.00 -6.19 -20.58
CA SER A 37 16.22 -6.67 -21.95
C SER A 37 16.50 -5.55 -22.98
N GLY A 38 16.35 -4.28 -22.57
CA GLY A 38 16.49 -3.13 -23.46
C GLY A 38 15.30 -2.89 -24.39
N ALA A 39 14.18 -3.59 -24.21
CA ALA A 39 12.98 -3.43 -25.03
C ALA A 39 12.32 -2.06 -24.86
N ILE A 40 12.31 -1.52 -23.63
CA ILE A 40 11.77 -0.20 -23.31
C ILE A 40 12.69 0.55 -22.35
N LYS A 41 12.66 1.88 -22.39
CA LYS A 41 13.41 2.72 -21.44
C LYS A 41 12.71 2.73 -20.08
N LEU A 42 13.49 2.92 -19.01
CA LEU A 42 12.98 3.00 -17.64
C LEU A 42 11.85 4.02 -17.47
N ARG A 43 11.99 5.20 -18.08
CA ARG A 43 10.96 6.25 -17.99
C ARG A 43 9.63 5.79 -18.59
N ASP A 44 9.67 5.19 -19.77
CA ASP A 44 8.48 4.73 -20.48
C ASP A 44 7.81 3.57 -19.73
N ALA A 45 8.62 2.68 -19.16
CA ALA A 45 8.15 1.57 -18.33
C ALA A 45 7.39 2.05 -17.08
N ILE A 46 7.93 3.07 -16.38
CA ILE A 46 7.30 3.66 -15.19
C ILE A 46 6.00 4.37 -15.57
N LEU A 47 5.98 5.15 -16.66
CA LEU A 47 4.75 5.82 -17.11
C LEU A 47 3.64 4.82 -17.45
N LEU A 48 4.00 3.74 -18.15
CA LEU A 48 3.06 2.67 -18.49
C LEU A 48 2.54 1.98 -17.23
N PHE A 49 3.44 1.63 -16.29
CA PHE A 49 3.07 1.06 -15.01
C PHE A 49 2.11 1.96 -14.24
N SER A 50 2.43 3.24 -14.08
CA SER A 50 1.60 4.19 -13.34
C SER A 50 0.19 4.32 -13.94
N LEU A 51 0.07 4.37 -15.27
CA LEU A 51 -1.21 4.44 -15.95
C LEU A 51 -2.05 3.20 -15.71
N PHE A 52 -1.49 2.01 -15.98
CA PHE A 52 -2.24 0.75 -15.84
C PHE A 52 -2.51 0.38 -14.38
N ALA A 53 -1.60 0.70 -13.46
CA ALA A 53 -1.82 0.54 -12.02
C ALA A 53 -2.98 1.42 -11.53
N ALA A 54 -3.05 2.69 -11.98
CA ALA A 54 -4.16 3.58 -11.66
C ALA A 54 -5.50 3.05 -12.20
N ILE A 55 -5.52 2.58 -13.45
CA ILE A 55 -6.71 1.97 -14.05
C ILE A 55 -7.14 0.73 -13.25
N GLY A 56 -6.20 -0.17 -12.93
CA GLY A 56 -6.48 -1.37 -12.14
C GLY A 56 -7.03 -1.06 -10.74
N ALA A 57 -6.47 -0.04 -10.09
CA ALA A 57 -6.94 0.43 -8.78
C ALA A 57 -8.39 0.93 -8.85
N ILE A 58 -8.77 1.66 -9.91
CA ILE A 58 -10.13 2.17 -10.10
C ILE A 58 -11.12 1.05 -10.44
N VAL A 59 -10.74 0.14 -11.35
CA VAL A 59 -11.65 -0.89 -11.87
C VAL A 59 -11.87 -2.03 -10.87
N GLN A 60 -10.80 -2.49 -10.20
CA GLN A 60 -10.84 -3.73 -9.41
C GLN A 60 -10.26 -3.58 -7.99
N GLY A 61 -9.71 -2.42 -7.62
CA GLY A 61 -9.12 -2.20 -6.30
C GLY A 61 -10.09 -2.41 -5.14
N TYR A 62 -11.41 -2.24 -5.37
CA TYR A 62 -12.44 -2.43 -4.35
C TYR A 62 -12.46 -3.83 -3.74
N MET A 63 -12.08 -4.87 -4.50
CA MET A 63 -12.04 -6.23 -4.00
C MET A 63 -11.02 -6.39 -2.86
N VAL A 64 -9.84 -5.79 -3.03
CA VAL A 64 -8.77 -5.80 -2.02
C VAL A 64 -9.14 -4.94 -0.82
N MET A 65 -9.70 -3.74 -1.07
CA MET A 65 -10.18 -2.86 0.01
C MET A 65 -11.23 -3.54 0.89
N LYS A 66 -12.16 -4.31 0.29
CA LYS A 66 -13.16 -5.08 1.03
C LYS A 66 -12.54 -6.16 1.91
N THR A 67 -11.58 -6.91 1.37
CA THR A 67 -10.91 -7.99 2.10
C THR A 67 -10.05 -7.46 3.25
N ILE A 68 -9.22 -6.44 3.02
CA ILE A 68 -8.36 -5.87 4.06
C ILE A 68 -9.19 -5.14 5.12
N GLY A 69 -10.18 -4.34 4.70
CA GLY A 69 -10.95 -3.50 5.62
C GLY A 69 -11.95 -4.24 6.49
N LYS A 70 -12.44 -5.41 6.07
CA LYS A 70 -13.48 -6.16 6.83
C LYS A 70 -13.28 -7.67 6.88
N GLY A 71 -12.43 -8.22 6.01
CA GLY A 71 -12.24 -9.66 5.85
C GLY A 71 -11.13 -10.25 6.73
N VAL A 72 -10.16 -9.44 7.16
CA VAL A 72 -9.04 -9.89 8.01
C VAL A 72 -9.37 -9.70 9.49
N VAL A 73 -9.71 -8.47 9.89
CA VAL A 73 -10.15 -8.11 11.26
C VAL A 73 -11.49 -7.37 11.12
N ARG A 74 -12.47 -7.72 11.97
CA ARG A 74 -13.87 -7.25 11.82
C ARG A 74 -14.10 -5.81 12.28
N ASP A 75 -13.39 -5.36 13.31
CA ASP A 75 -13.67 -4.10 14.00
C ASP A 75 -12.40 -3.24 14.12
N ILE A 76 -11.97 -2.64 13.01
CA ILE A 76 -10.88 -1.66 12.99
C ILE A 76 -11.49 -0.26 13.02
N ASP A 77 -11.17 0.51 14.06
CA ASP A 77 -11.54 1.92 14.16
C ASP A 77 -10.60 2.83 13.34
N ALA A 78 -10.92 4.13 13.28
CA ALA A 78 -10.13 5.08 12.50
C ALA A 78 -8.67 5.18 13.00
N MET A 79 -8.44 5.00 14.30
CA MET A 79 -7.09 5.00 14.87
C MET A 79 -6.31 3.75 14.46
N GLY A 80 -6.91 2.57 14.56
CA GLY A 80 -6.30 1.31 14.14
C GLY A 80 -5.98 1.29 12.65
N ALA A 81 -6.87 1.82 11.81
CA ALA A 81 -6.62 1.95 10.36
C ALA A 81 -5.43 2.89 10.06
N LEU A 82 -5.34 4.02 10.78
CA LEU A 82 -4.22 4.96 10.69
C LEU A 82 -2.90 4.28 11.09
N VAL A 83 -2.87 3.61 12.25
CA VAL A 83 -1.67 2.95 12.77
C VAL A 83 -1.24 1.81 11.84
N ALA A 84 -2.17 0.98 11.36
CA ALA A 84 -1.85 -0.10 10.42
C ALA A 84 -1.26 0.44 9.11
N SER A 85 -1.82 1.53 8.57
CA SER A 85 -1.33 2.17 7.34
C SER A 85 0.09 2.74 7.52
N ILE A 86 0.35 3.39 8.65
CA ILE A 86 1.69 3.93 8.97
C ILE A 86 2.68 2.79 9.17
N ALA A 87 2.33 1.75 9.94
CA ALA A 87 3.23 0.63 10.22
C ALA A 87 3.62 -0.12 8.94
N ALA A 88 2.63 -0.46 8.09
CA ALA A 88 2.89 -1.08 6.80
C ALA A 88 3.72 -0.16 5.90
N GLY A 89 3.34 1.12 5.82
CA GLY A 89 4.06 2.12 5.02
C GLY A 89 5.53 2.25 5.43
N LEU A 90 5.82 2.39 6.73
CA LEU A 90 7.19 2.49 7.26
C LEU A 90 8.04 1.28 6.90
N TRP A 91 7.49 0.06 7.07
CA TRP A 91 8.20 -1.16 6.70
C TRP A 91 8.50 -1.21 5.20
N ILE A 92 7.52 -0.90 4.36
CA ILE A 92 7.69 -0.90 2.89
C ILE A 92 8.71 0.15 2.47
N THR A 93 8.69 1.34 3.07
CA THR A 93 9.69 2.39 2.79
C THR A 93 11.10 1.92 3.14
N LEU A 94 11.28 1.32 4.32
CA LEU A 94 12.58 0.83 4.76
C LEU A 94 13.11 -0.28 3.83
N ALA A 95 12.25 -1.21 3.43
CA ALA A 95 12.61 -2.26 2.48
C ALA A 95 12.96 -1.70 1.09
N THR A 96 12.13 -0.79 0.58
CA THR A 96 12.32 -0.14 -0.72
C THR A 96 13.60 0.69 -0.75
N TRP A 97 13.90 1.43 0.32
CA TRP A 97 15.14 2.19 0.45
C TRP A 97 16.39 1.30 0.44
N LYS A 98 16.28 0.09 0.99
CA LYS A 98 17.34 -0.93 0.91
C LYS A 98 17.36 -1.71 -0.41
N GLY A 99 16.47 -1.42 -1.35
CA GLY A 99 16.35 -2.14 -2.62
C GLY A 99 15.83 -3.57 -2.48
N ILE A 100 15.16 -3.90 -1.36
CA ILE A 100 14.62 -5.23 -1.10
C ILE A 100 13.17 -5.28 -1.60
N PRO A 101 12.86 -6.10 -2.62
CA PRO A 101 11.47 -6.30 -3.05
C PRO A 101 10.72 -7.07 -1.95
N VAL A 102 9.61 -6.51 -1.48
CA VAL A 102 8.81 -7.10 -0.40
C VAL A 102 7.34 -7.16 -0.81
N SER A 103 6.60 -8.11 -0.24
CA SER A 103 5.15 -8.18 -0.48
C SER A 103 4.44 -7.08 0.30
N THR A 104 3.91 -6.10 -0.43
CA THR A 104 3.08 -5.01 0.11
C THR A 104 1.79 -5.53 0.73
N THR A 105 1.18 -6.57 0.15
CA THR A 105 0.02 -7.29 0.70
C THR A 105 0.33 -7.92 2.05
N HIS A 106 1.42 -8.70 2.18
CA HIS A 106 1.78 -9.30 3.48
C HIS A 106 2.10 -8.23 4.52
N SER A 107 2.76 -7.15 4.12
CA SER A 107 3.07 -6.03 5.00
C SER A 107 1.79 -5.38 5.55
N THR A 108 0.81 -5.15 4.69
CA THR A 108 -0.47 -4.53 5.05
C THR A 108 -1.35 -5.46 5.90
N VAL A 109 -1.47 -6.73 5.50
CA VAL A 109 -2.22 -7.74 6.27
C VAL A 109 -1.58 -7.95 7.63
N GLY A 110 -0.26 -8.03 7.71
CA GLY A 110 0.47 -8.16 8.99
C GLY A 110 0.23 -6.98 9.92
N ALA A 111 0.24 -5.75 9.41
CA ALA A 111 -0.07 -4.56 10.20
C ALA A 111 -1.52 -4.58 10.73
N VAL A 112 -2.49 -4.97 9.89
CA VAL A 112 -3.89 -5.12 10.28
C VAL A 112 -4.08 -6.22 11.33
N LEU A 113 -3.41 -7.37 11.18
CA LEU A 113 -3.42 -8.43 12.20
C LEU A 113 -2.84 -7.94 13.53
N GLY A 114 -1.78 -7.13 13.50
CA GLY A 114 -1.20 -6.51 14.70
C GLY A 114 -2.21 -5.66 15.46
N ILE A 115 -3.07 -4.90 14.77
CA ILE A 115 -4.17 -4.17 15.39
C ILE A 115 -5.21 -5.13 15.98
N GLY A 116 -5.59 -6.19 15.24
CA GLY A 116 -6.52 -7.19 15.74
C GLY A 116 -6.07 -7.84 17.05
N PHE A 117 -4.79 -8.18 17.16
CA PHE A 117 -4.22 -8.72 18.40
C PHE A 117 -4.14 -7.69 19.52
N ALA A 118 -3.92 -6.41 19.22
CA ALA A 118 -3.88 -5.36 20.23
C ALA A 118 -5.26 -5.02 20.82
N TYR A 119 -6.35 -5.30 20.09
CA TYR A 119 -7.73 -5.04 20.51
C TYR A 119 -8.43 -6.24 21.15
N THR A 120 -7.75 -7.39 21.21
CA THR A 120 -8.20 -8.59 21.93
C THR A 120 -7.75 -8.52 23.38
#